data_AF-A0A961M9T0-F1
#
_entry.id   AF-A0A961M9T0-F1
#
_cell.length_a   1.000
_cell.length_b   1.000
_cell.length_c   1.000
_cell.angle_alpha   90.00
_cell.angle_beta   90.00
_cell.angle_gamma   90.00
#
_symmetry.space_group_name_H-M   'P 1'
#
loop_
_entity.id
_entity.type
_entity.pdbx_description
1 polymer ?
#
loop_
_entity_poly.entity_id
_entity_poly.type
_entity_poly.pdbx_seq_one_letter_code
_entity_poly.pdbx_strand_id
1 'polypeptide(L)' 'DTVIVEVPNPGHPYGVRGVGETGITPPLPAVASAVHAATGKRVRHLPITPAKLLKEMQAGG' A
#
# COMPACT_ATOMS: atom_id res chain seq x y z
N ASP A 1 2.39 -1.38 -13.33
CA ASP A 1 3.05 -2.48 -14.04
C ASP A 1 3.30 -3.61 -13.06
N THR A 2 3.25 -4.85 -13.51
CA THR A 2 3.40 -6.03 -12.65
C THR A 2 4.70 -6.74 -13.00
N VAL A 3 5.55 -6.97 -12.00
CA VAL A 3 6.86 -7.62 -12.19
C VAL A 3 6.90 -8.90 -11.36
N ILE A 4 7.27 -10.01 -12.01
CA ILE A 4 7.54 -11.28 -11.33
C ILE A 4 8.98 -11.21 -10.80
N VAL A 5 9.14 -11.38 -9.49
CA VAL A 5 10.44 -11.42 -8.83
C VAL A 5 10.68 -12.83 -8.30
N GLU A 6 11.68 -13.50 -8.87
CA GLU A 6 12.04 -14.86 -8.49
C GLU A 6 13.16 -14.85 -7.46
N VAL A 7 12.83 -15.27 -6.23
CA VAL A 7 13.81 -15.54 -5.18
C VAL A 7 13.49 -16.92 -4.61
N PRO A 8 14.34 -17.94 -4.79
CA PRO A 8 14.04 -19.30 -4.32
C PRO A 8 13.83 -19.38 -2.80
N ASN A 9 12.84 -20.15 -2.36
CA ASN A 9 12.69 -20.55 -0.96
C ASN A 9 13.53 -21.81 -0.70
N PRO A 10 14.59 -21.77 0.16
CA PRO A 10 15.44 -22.92 0.42
C PRO A 10 14.69 -24.09 1.11
N GLY A 11 13.53 -23.83 1.73
CA GLY A 11 12.72 -24.83 2.41
C GLY A 11 11.66 -25.52 1.53
N HIS A 12 11.53 -25.18 0.24
CA HIS A 12 10.55 -25.78 -0.65
C HIS A 12 11.24 -26.53 -1.80
N PRO A 13 10.86 -27.79 -2.13
CA PRO A 13 11.53 -28.61 -3.16
C PRO A 13 11.66 -27.93 -4.54
N TYR A 14 10.71 -27.05 -4.86
CA TYR A 14 10.68 -26.28 -6.11
C TYR A 14 10.99 -24.78 -5.93
N GLY A 15 11.43 -24.35 -4.75
CA GLY A 15 11.77 -22.95 -4.48
C GLY A 15 10.59 -21.96 -4.48
N VAL A 16 9.35 -22.41 -4.68
CA VAL A 16 8.17 -21.53 -4.79
C VAL A 16 7.82 -20.82 -3.47
N ARG A 17 7.14 -19.67 -3.60
CA ARG A 17 6.59 -18.87 -2.50
C ARG A 17 5.12 -18.55 -2.78
N GLY A 18 4.32 -18.41 -1.73
CA GLY A 18 2.93 -17.98 -1.86
C GLY A 18 2.84 -16.53 -2.34
N VAL A 19 1.88 -16.25 -3.22
CA VAL A 19 1.67 -14.91 -3.84
C VAL A 19 0.23 -14.39 -3.73
N GLY A 20 -0.69 -15.18 -3.15
CA GLY A 20 -2.12 -14.85 -3.10
C GLY A 20 -2.44 -13.52 -2.39
N GLU A 21 -1.71 -13.20 -1.33
CA GLU A 21 -1.92 -11.96 -0.55
C GLU A 21 -0.98 -10.83 -1.00
N THR A 22 0.16 -11.16 -1.60
CA THR A 22 1.21 -10.20 -1.97
C THR A 22 0.72 -9.13 -2.95
N GLY A 23 -0.27 -9.44 -3.80
CA GLY A 23 -0.86 -8.46 -4.72
C GLY A 23 -1.84 -7.48 -4.05
N ILE A 24 -2.48 -7.88 -2.94
CA ILE A 24 -3.57 -7.11 -2.32
C ILE A 24 -3.13 -6.32 -1.08
N THR A 25 -2.08 -6.76 -0.38
CA THR A 25 -1.59 -6.08 0.83
C THR A 25 -0.88 -4.74 0.52
N PRO A 26 0.03 -4.63 -0.47
CA PRO A 26 0.79 -3.40 -0.74
C PRO A 26 0.01 -2.18 -1.27
N PRO A 27 -1.06 -2.33 -2.09
CA PRO A 27 -1.78 -1.17 -2.65
C PRO A 27 -2.27 -0.15 -1.61
N LEU A 28 -2.81 -0.61 -0.48
CA LEU A 28 -3.38 0.27 0.55
C LEU A 28 -2.34 1.24 1.17
N PRO A 29 -1.20 0.77 1.71
CA PRO A 29 -0.16 1.66 2.23
C PRO A 29 0.57 2.45 1.14
N ALA A 30 0.68 1.91 -0.09
CA ALA A 30 1.28 2.63 -1.21
C ALA A 30 0.47 3.88 -1.57
N VAL A 31 -0.85 3.75 -1.70
CA VAL A 31 -1.76 4.89 -1.94
C VAL A 31 -1.74 5.87 -0.77
N ALA A 32 -1.79 5.39 0.48
CA ALA A 32 -1.71 6.28 1.65
C ALA A 32 -0.39 7.07 1.71
N SER A 33 0.72 6.45 1.31
CA SER A 33 2.03 7.11 1.23
C SER A 33 2.08 8.15 0.11
N ALA A 34 1.48 7.85 -1.05
CA ALA A 34 1.35 8.80 -2.16
C ALA A 34 0.51 10.02 -1.78
N VAL A 35 -0.60 9.83 -1.07
CA VAL A 35 -1.43 10.93 -0.53
C VAL A 35 -0.60 11.83 0.39
N HIS A 36 0.17 11.23 1.31
CA HIS A 36 1.06 12.01 2.17
C HIS A 36 2.12 12.77 1.39
N ALA A 37 2.77 12.14 0.40
CA ALA A 37 3.76 12.80 -0.44
C ALA A 37 3.15 13.99 -1.22
N ALA A 38 1.91 13.87 -1.67
CA ALA A 38 1.22 14.91 -2.44
C ALA A 38 0.63 16.05 -1.59
N THR A 39 0.25 15.78 -0.34
CA THR A 39 -0.56 16.71 0.47
C THR A 39 0.08 17.11 1.80
N GLY A 40 1.15 16.43 2.22
CA GLY A 40 1.72 16.53 3.57
C GLY A 40 0.86 15.87 4.67
N LYS A 41 -0.40 15.49 4.39
CA LYS A 41 -1.31 14.91 5.39
C LYS A 41 -1.13 13.41 5.52
N ARG A 42 -0.98 12.92 6.76
CA ARG A 42 -0.79 11.49 7.04
C ARG A 42 -2.12 10.82 7.36
N VAL A 43 -2.68 10.08 6.39
CA VAL A 43 -3.92 9.33 6.60
C VAL A 43 -3.61 7.96 7.21
N ARG A 44 -4.19 7.68 8.40
CA ARG A 44 -4.02 6.40 9.12
C ARG A 44 -5.28 5.54 9.20
N HIS A 45 -6.36 6.00 8.57
CA HIS A 45 -7.65 5.31 8.58
C HIS A 45 -8.15 5.13 7.15
N LEU A 46 -8.54 3.89 6.84
CA LEU A 46 -9.15 3.52 5.57
C LEU A 46 -10.67 3.41 5.74
N PRO A 47 -11.46 3.55 4.66
CA PRO A 47 -11.04 4.01 3.32
C PRO A 47 -10.68 5.50 3.31
N ILE A 48 -9.74 5.88 2.44
CA ILE A 48 -9.38 7.28 2.15
C ILE A 48 -10.43 7.85 1.20
N THR A 49 -11.52 8.38 1.74
CA THR A 49 -12.56 9.01 0.92
C THR A 49 -12.22 10.49 0.67
N PRO A 50 -12.68 11.09 -0.45
CA PRO A 50 -12.47 12.51 -0.72
C PRO A 50 -12.95 13.42 0.42
N ALA A 51 -14.10 13.11 1.03
CA ALA A 51 -14.63 13.88 2.15
C ALA A 51 -13.73 13.84 3.40
N LYS A 52 -13.18 12.66 3.74
CA LYS A 52 -12.24 12.52 4.87
C LYS A 52 -10.94 13.26 4.57
N LEU A 53 -10.39 13.10 3.37
CA LEU A 53 -9.15 13.76 2.98
C LEU A 53 -9.30 15.29 2.96
N LEU A 54 -10.39 15.81 2.39
CA LEU A 54 -10.67 17.25 2.38
C LEU A 54 -10.79 17.81 3.80
N LYS A 55 -11.47 17.08 4.69
CA LYS A 55 -11.55 17.46 6.11
C LYS A 55 -10.17 17.54 6.76
N GLU A 56 -9.30 16.55 6.55
CA GLU A 56 -7.92 16.54 7.06
C GLU A 56 -7.06 17.67 6.47
N MET A 57 -7.28 18.03 5.20
CA MET A 57 -6.59 19.15 4.56
C MET A 57 -7.03 20.49 5.15
N GLN A 58 -8.32 20.64 5.45
CA GLN A 58 -8.91 21.86 6.03
C GLN A 58 -8.68 21.99 7.54
N ALA A 59 -8.47 20.88 8.25
CA ALA A 59 -8.32 20.85 9.70
C ALA A 59 -7.04 21.53 10.24
N GLY A 60 -6.23 22.16 9.38
CA GLY A 60 -5.18 23.09 9.80
C GLY A 60 -4.21 22.48 10.81
N GLY A 61 -3.21 21.76 10.29
CA GLY A 61 -2.03 21.32 11.02
C GLY A 61 -0.81 21.65 10.20
#